data_AF-A0AAV9BZL5-F1
#
_entry.id   AF-A0AAV9BZL5-F1
#
_cell.length_a   1.000
_cell.length_b   1.000
_cell.length_c   1.000
_cell.angle_alpha   90.00
_cell.angle_beta   90.00
_cell.angle_gamma   90.00
#
_symmetry.space_group_name_H-M   'P 1'
#
loop_
_entity.id
_entity.type
_entity.pdbx_description
1 polymer ?
#
loop_
_entity_poly.entity_id
_entity_poly.type
_entity_poly.pdbx_seq_one_letter_code
_entity_poly.pdbx_strand_id
1 'polypeptide(L)'
;MGALSVVLFHVWMFGLLMFGLTTSFQEYQQVSSSEVYELSTTPKYNRFHEVERKCKPFLSSASVLKADDNSVYSIKTDLSFFSGDWVQDSGQAPLMPFMPFIDSPMFDRSKEMPSRLTSFSVTDVDPVHRSERAINVSGTLTLATTLMGLNSQPNIHPHFYLSPGFSELGILFEGIYMESNIGERVMCMLGNSMLPSRHPNSTNPWEWMNRFLPEGPESTFSPSPVR
;
A
#
# COMPACT_ATOMS: atom_id res chain seq x y z
N MET A 1 30.97 -54.69 -13.69
CA MET A 1 31.42 -53.35 -14.08
C MET A 1 30.31 -52.44 -14.63
N GLY A 2 29.18 -52.96 -15.14
CA GLY A 2 28.11 -52.11 -15.71
C GLY A 2 27.27 -51.29 -14.70
N ALA A 3 26.90 -51.85 -13.55
CA ALA A 3 25.98 -51.19 -12.62
C ALA A 3 26.57 -49.92 -11.96
N LEU A 4 27.86 -49.91 -11.63
CA LEU A 4 28.53 -48.77 -11.02
C LEU A 4 28.63 -47.57 -11.98
N SER A 5 28.81 -47.86 -13.27
CA SER A 5 28.89 -46.86 -14.34
C SER A 5 27.54 -46.16 -14.57
N VAL A 6 26.44 -46.92 -14.52
CA VAL A 6 25.09 -46.37 -14.68
C VAL A 6 24.72 -45.43 -13.52
N VAL A 7 25.06 -45.79 -12.29
CA VAL A 7 24.80 -44.95 -11.11
C VAL A 7 25.58 -43.63 -11.18
N LEU A 8 26.86 -43.68 -11.56
CA LEU A 8 27.67 -42.48 -11.74
C LEU A 8 27.11 -41.55 -12.82
N PHE A 9 26.60 -42.11 -13.91
CA PHE A 9 25.97 -41.33 -14.98
C PHE A 9 24.67 -40.64 -14.50
N HIS A 10 23.86 -41.32 -13.69
CA HIS A 10 22.61 -40.74 -13.17
C HIS A 10 22.88 -39.64 -12.14
N VAL A 11 23.88 -39.81 -11.27
CA VAL A 11 24.30 -38.78 -10.31
C VAL A 11 24.85 -37.55 -11.03
N TRP A 12 25.60 -37.73 -12.11
CA TRP A 12 26.14 -36.61 -12.90
C TRP A 12 25.03 -35.84 -13.63
N MET A 13 24.05 -36.55 -14.21
CA MET A 13 22.88 -35.92 -14.84
C MET A 13 22.03 -35.14 -13.83
N PHE A 14 21.80 -35.68 -12.62
CA PHE A 14 21.11 -34.96 -11.56
C PHE A 14 21.90 -33.73 -11.08
N GLY A 15 23.22 -33.83 -10.99
CA GLY A 15 24.09 -32.70 -10.65
C GLY A 15 24.00 -31.55 -11.67
N LEU A 16 24.01 -31.87 -12.96
CA LEU A 16 23.85 -30.88 -14.04
C LEU A 16 22.45 -30.26 -14.07
N LEU A 17 21.41 -31.04 -13.77
CA LEU A 17 20.03 -30.54 -13.71
C LEU A 17 19.84 -29.55 -12.55
N MET A 18 20.43 -29.83 -11.39
CA MET A 18 20.40 -28.94 -10.23
C MET A 18 21.26 -27.68 -10.43
N PHE A 19 22.41 -27.80 -11.11
CA PHE A 19 23.23 -26.63 -11.49
C PHE A 19 22.53 -25.75 -12.55
N GLY A 20 21.87 -26.33 -13.54
CA GLY A 20 21.12 -25.58 -14.56
C GLY A 20 19.84 -24.90 -14.02
N LEU A 21 19.17 -25.52 -13.03
CA LEU A 21 18.00 -24.91 -12.37
C LEU A 21 18.41 -23.74 -11.47
N THR A 22 19.59 -23.77 -10.84
CA THR A 22 20.06 -22.67 -9.98
C THR A 22 20.58 -21.49 -10.80
N THR A 23 21.27 -21.72 -11.92
CA THR A 23 21.72 -20.62 -12.80
C THR A 23 20.56 -19.94 -13.51
N SER A 24 19.54 -20.69 -13.97
CA SER A 24 18.36 -20.10 -14.60
C SER A 24 17.50 -19.28 -13.63
N PHE A 25 17.40 -19.69 -12.35
CA PHE A 25 16.75 -18.88 -11.31
C PHE A 25 17.50 -17.57 -11.04
N GLN A 26 18.84 -17.62 -11.01
CA GLN A 26 19.64 -16.44 -10.71
C GLN A 26 19.64 -15.44 -11.88
N GLU A 27 19.61 -15.91 -13.13
CA GLU A 27 19.54 -15.05 -14.31
C GLU A 27 18.16 -14.41 -14.50
N TYR A 28 17.07 -15.10 -14.12
CA TYR A 28 15.72 -14.51 -14.11
C TYR A 28 15.55 -13.41 -13.05
N GLN A 29 16.22 -13.53 -11.90
CA GLN A 29 16.19 -12.49 -10.86
C GLN A 29 17.09 -11.29 -11.19
N GLN A 30 18.12 -11.46 -12.01
CA GLN A 30 19.10 -10.42 -12.30
C GLN A 30 18.71 -9.54 -13.51
N VAL A 31 17.96 -10.07 -14.48
CA VAL A 31 17.57 -9.31 -15.70
C VAL A 31 16.35 -8.41 -15.52
N SER A 32 15.52 -8.60 -14.48
CA SER A 32 14.35 -7.73 -14.24
C SER A 32 14.62 -6.55 -13.29
N SER A 33 15.80 -6.48 -12.67
CA SER A 33 16.08 -5.43 -11.68
C SER A 33 16.72 -4.19 -12.34
N SER A 34 17.63 -4.35 -13.29
CA SER A 34 18.58 -3.28 -13.66
C SER A 34 18.06 -2.17 -14.57
N GLU A 35 16.94 -2.35 -15.30
CA GLU A 35 16.46 -1.37 -16.30
C GLU A 35 15.26 -0.51 -15.84
N VAL A 36 14.80 -0.66 -14.59
CA VAL A 36 13.69 0.17 -14.03
C VAL A 36 14.20 1.12 -12.92
N TYR A 37 15.51 1.38 -12.85
CA TYR A 37 16.11 2.32 -11.92
C TYR A 37 16.55 3.63 -12.59
N GLU A 38 15.77 4.21 -13.51
CA GLU A 38 16.06 5.57 -13.95
C GLU A 38 14.84 6.41 -14.35
N LEU A 39 13.75 6.24 -13.58
CA LEU A 39 12.87 7.37 -13.30
C LEU A 39 12.83 7.61 -11.79
N SER A 40 14.02 7.76 -11.20
CA SER A 40 14.19 8.37 -9.88
C SER A 40 13.81 9.85 -10.01
N THR A 41 12.51 10.10 -10.04
CA THR A 41 12.01 11.44 -9.75
C THR A 41 12.32 11.63 -8.28
N THR A 42 13.38 12.37 -7.97
CA THR A 42 13.70 12.73 -6.59
C THR A 42 12.42 13.27 -5.95
N PRO A 43 11.98 12.72 -4.80
CA PRO A 43 10.77 13.16 -4.15
C PRO A 43 10.92 14.65 -3.86
N LYS A 44 10.05 15.44 -4.50
CA LYS A 44 10.06 16.88 -4.36
C LYS A 44 9.14 17.25 -3.23
N TYR A 45 9.72 17.76 -2.12
CA TYR A 45 9.02 18.29 -0.95
C TYR A 45 8.35 19.65 -1.27
N ASN A 46 7.41 19.66 -2.21
CA ASN A 46 6.82 20.89 -2.74
C ASN A 46 5.83 21.54 -1.77
N ARG A 47 5.27 20.77 -0.83
CA ARG A 47 4.26 21.25 0.14
C ARG A 47 4.83 21.50 1.53
N PHE A 48 6.15 21.63 1.66
CA PHE A 48 6.80 21.75 2.95
C PHE A 48 6.26 22.90 3.83
N HIS A 49 5.98 24.07 3.25
CA HIS A 49 5.38 25.19 4.00
C HIS A 49 3.97 24.90 4.54
N GLU A 50 3.20 24.05 3.86
CA GLU A 50 1.88 23.62 4.34
C GLU A 50 2.04 22.60 5.47
N VAL A 51 2.95 21.64 5.30
CA VAL A 51 3.31 20.65 6.32
C VAL A 51 3.76 21.36 7.59
N GLU A 52 4.73 22.27 7.51
CA GLU A 52 5.24 23.02 8.65
C GLU A 52 4.12 23.77 9.38
N ARG A 53 3.23 24.42 8.62
CA ARG A 53 2.08 25.15 9.20
C ARG A 53 1.13 24.23 9.95
N LYS A 54 0.80 23.05 9.37
CA LYS A 54 -0.13 22.07 9.97
C LYS A 54 0.50 21.29 11.11
N CYS A 55 1.80 21.04 11.04
CA CYS A 55 2.56 20.26 12.01
C CYS A 55 3.23 21.10 13.10
N LYS A 56 3.06 22.43 13.06
CA LYS A 56 3.59 23.38 14.06
C LYS A 56 3.35 22.96 15.53
N PRO A 57 2.19 22.40 15.93
CA PRO A 57 2.00 21.95 17.30
C PRO A 57 3.01 20.89 17.73
N PHE A 58 3.33 19.94 16.85
CA PHE A 58 4.27 18.85 17.13
C PHE A 58 5.73 19.32 17.13
N LEU A 59 6.07 20.28 16.26
CA LEU A 59 7.39 20.90 16.21
C LEU A 59 7.78 21.60 17.53
N SER A 60 6.79 22.11 18.27
CA SER A 60 7.04 22.79 19.54
C SER A 60 7.51 21.86 20.66
N SER A 61 7.11 20.58 20.60
CA SER A 61 7.51 19.52 21.54
C SER A 61 8.73 18.71 21.09
N ALA A 62 9.23 18.97 19.89
CA ALA A 62 10.35 18.24 19.31
C ALA A 62 11.67 18.60 20.01
N SER A 63 12.49 17.57 20.23
CA SER A 63 13.86 17.65 20.71
C SER A 63 14.83 17.93 19.56
N VAL A 64 16.08 18.25 19.90
CA VAL A 64 17.16 18.39 18.91
C VAL A 64 17.52 17.02 18.34
N LEU A 65 17.42 16.87 17.02
CA LEU A 65 17.67 15.61 16.34
C LEU A 65 19.17 15.33 16.22
N LYS A 66 19.56 14.13 16.67
CA LYS A 66 20.90 13.56 16.43
C LYS A 66 20.85 12.54 15.30
N ALA A 67 20.40 12.97 14.13
CA ALA A 67 20.30 12.06 12.99
C ALA A 67 21.68 11.80 12.36
N ASP A 68 22.03 10.54 12.22
CA ASP A 68 23.17 10.00 11.45
C ASP A 68 22.65 9.07 10.33
N ASP A 69 23.52 8.47 9.53
CA ASP A 69 23.07 7.61 8.41
C ASP A 69 22.27 6.38 8.90
N ASN A 70 22.59 5.85 10.09
CA ASN A 70 21.82 4.76 10.70
C ASN A 70 20.39 5.21 11.05
N SER A 71 20.21 6.47 11.44
CA SER A 71 18.88 7.02 11.72
C SER A 71 17.97 7.00 10.48
N VAL A 72 18.51 7.29 9.29
CA VAL A 72 17.74 7.29 8.02
C VAL A 72 17.19 5.90 7.71
N TYR A 73 18.03 4.87 7.83
CA TYR A 73 17.59 3.49 7.64
C TYR A 73 16.52 3.11 8.67
N SER A 74 16.72 3.44 9.95
CA SER A 74 15.76 3.13 11.01
C SER A 74 14.41 3.84 10.81
N ILE A 75 14.40 5.09 10.34
CA ILE A 75 13.17 5.83 10.03
C ILE A 75 12.40 5.09 8.94
N LYS A 76 13.09 4.60 7.90
CA LYS A 76 12.44 3.87 6.80
C LYS A 76 11.90 2.51 7.25
N THR A 77 12.68 1.74 7.99
CA THR A 77 12.30 0.36 8.37
C THR A 77 11.30 0.32 9.52
N ASP A 78 11.53 1.12 10.56
CA ASP A 78 10.81 0.98 11.83
C ASP A 78 9.43 1.65 11.78
N LEU A 79 9.27 2.64 10.91
CA LEU A 79 8.01 3.38 10.77
C LEU A 79 7.16 2.91 9.59
N SER A 80 7.65 1.94 8.81
CA SER A 80 6.87 1.29 7.75
C SER A 80 6.18 0.05 8.30
N PHE A 81 4.98 -0.25 7.79
CA PHE A 81 4.25 -1.47 8.13
C PHE A 81 3.51 -1.99 6.91
N PHE A 82 3.23 -3.30 6.92
CA PHE A 82 2.54 -3.98 5.83
C PHE A 82 1.37 -4.79 6.35
N SER A 83 0.27 -4.80 5.61
CA SER A 83 -0.89 -5.65 5.85
C SER A 83 -1.51 -5.50 7.25
N GLY A 84 -1.51 -4.28 7.78
CA GLY A 84 -2.27 -3.95 8.98
C GLY A 84 -3.77 -3.89 8.69
N ASP A 85 -4.60 -4.16 9.69
CA ASP A 85 -6.04 -3.99 9.54
C ASP A 85 -6.43 -2.51 9.58
N TRP A 86 -7.40 -2.11 8.75
CA TRP A 86 -8.03 -0.79 8.86
C TRP A 86 -9.55 -0.88 8.99
N VAL A 87 -10.10 0.07 9.74
CA VAL A 87 -11.54 0.23 9.93
C VAL A 87 -11.93 1.67 9.60
N GLN A 88 -13.19 1.84 9.22
CA GLN A 88 -13.81 3.15 9.05
C GLN A 88 -15.05 3.18 9.93
N ASP A 89 -15.25 4.30 10.61
CA ASP A 89 -16.45 4.52 11.42
C ASP A 89 -17.72 4.36 10.57
N SER A 90 -18.76 3.79 11.18
CA SER A 90 -20.06 3.63 10.55
C SER A 90 -20.63 5.01 10.21
N GLY A 91 -20.61 5.38 8.93
CA GLY A 91 -21.12 6.65 8.42
C GLY A 91 -21.74 6.49 7.04
N GLN A 92 -22.41 7.55 6.56
CA GLN A 92 -23.12 7.56 5.27
C GLN A 92 -22.19 7.59 4.04
N ALA A 93 -20.89 7.48 4.25
CA ALA A 93 -19.87 7.88 3.29
C ALA A 93 -18.66 6.91 3.27
N PRO A 94 -18.83 5.60 3.00
CA PRO A 94 -17.72 4.65 2.89
C PRO A 94 -16.62 5.18 1.97
N LEU A 95 -15.36 5.05 2.38
CA LEU A 95 -14.19 5.54 1.64
C LEU A 95 -13.90 4.69 0.41
N MET A 96 -13.98 3.36 0.59
CA MET A 96 -13.65 2.36 -0.43
C MET A 96 -14.92 1.68 -0.93
N PRO A 97 -15.22 1.72 -2.24
CA PRO A 97 -16.19 0.79 -2.82
C PRO A 97 -15.57 -0.62 -2.90
N PHE A 98 -16.41 -1.65 -2.93
CA PHE A 98 -15.97 -3.03 -3.16
C PHE A 98 -16.88 -3.73 -4.15
N MET A 99 -16.30 -4.27 -5.20
CA MET A 99 -16.99 -5.04 -6.23
C MET A 99 -16.70 -6.53 -6.02
N PRO A 100 -17.68 -7.40 -5.72
CA PRO A 100 -17.44 -8.84 -5.59
C PRO A 100 -17.23 -9.50 -6.97
N PHE A 101 -16.67 -10.72 -6.98
CA PHE A 101 -16.65 -11.55 -8.19
C PHE A 101 -18.08 -11.96 -8.58
N ILE A 102 -18.46 -11.72 -9.83
CA ILE A 102 -19.69 -12.21 -10.42
C ILE A 102 -19.35 -13.50 -11.17
N ASP A 103 -20.07 -14.58 -10.84
CA ASP A 103 -20.03 -15.89 -11.51
C ASP A 103 -18.68 -16.61 -11.51
N SER A 104 -17.87 -16.45 -10.45
CA SER A 104 -16.65 -17.24 -10.30
C SER A 104 -16.94 -18.57 -9.55
N PRO A 105 -16.77 -19.74 -10.19
CA PRO A 105 -16.90 -21.03 -9.51
C PRO A 105 -15.75 -21.29 -8.51
N MET A 106 -14.68 -20.49 -8.56
CA MET A 106 -13.57 -20.53 -7.59
C MET A 106 -13.89 -19.82 -6.27
N PHE A 107 -14.81 -18.85 -6.28
CA PHE A 107 -15.19 -18.08 -5.10
C PHE A 107 -16.64 -18.38 -4.76
N ASP A 108 -16.86 -19.36 -3.88
CA ASP A 108 -18.17 -19.64 -3.30
C ASP A 108 -18.67 -18.37 -2.60
N ARG A 109 -19.65 -17.71 -3.22
CA ARG A 109 -20.04 -16.30 -3.05
C ARG A 109 -20.58 -15.93 -1.65
N SER A 110 -20.44 -16.79 -0.64
CA SER A 110 -21.19 -16.70 0.61
C SER A 110 -20.36 -16.78 1.89
N LYS A 111 -19.04 -17.00 1.85
CA LYS A 111 -18.26 -17.26 3.09
C LYS A 111 -17.03 -16.40 3.35
N GLU A 112 -16.38 -15.82 2.34
CA GLU A 112 -15.20 -14.98 2.58
C GLU A 112 -15.58 -13.51 2.64
N MET A 113 -15.51 -12.94 3.85
CA MET A 113 -15.60 -11.49 4.04
C MET A 113 -14.30 -10.85 3.52
N PRO A 114 -14.38 -9.80 2.67
CA PRO A 114 -13.19 -9.10 2.20
C PRO A 114 -12.36 -8.57 3.37
N SER A 115 -11.05 -8.82 3.31
CA SER A 115 -10.10 -8.28 4.27
C SER A 115 -9.84 -6.80 3.95
N ARG A 116 -9.79 -5.97 4.99
CA ARG A 116 -9.47 -4.55 4.89
C ARG A 116 -8.04 -4.33 5.37
N LEU A 117 -7.12 -4.26 4.42
CA LEU A 117 -5.69 -4.20 4.68
C LEU A 117 -5.12 -2.83 4.34
N THR A 118 -4.12 -2.41 5.11
CA THR A 118 -3.37 -1.19 4.90
C THR A 118 -1.88 -1.43 5.03
N SER A 119 -1.11 -0.75 4.19
CA SER A 119 0.35 -0.75 4.26
C SER A 119 0.84 0.68 4.16
N PHE A 120 1.80 1.05 4.99
CA PHE A 120 2.48 2.33 4.93
C PHE A 120 3.97 2.10 4.71
N SER A 121 4.55 2.77 3.74
CA SER A 121 5.99 2.75 3.50
C SER A 121 6.53 4.17 3.50
N VAL A 122 7.58 4.42 4.28
CA VAL A 122 8.41 5.60 4.11
C VAL A 122 9.20 5.42 2.82
N THR A 123 8.97 6.28 1.83
CA THR A 123 9.61 6.19 0.52
C THR A 123 10.91 7.00 0.50
N ASP A 124 10.94 8.14 1.19
CA ASP A 124 12.12 8.99 1.29
C ASP A 124 12.28 9.66 2.64
N VAL A 125 13.54 9.93 2.98
CA VAL A 125 13.98 10.68 4.15
C VAL A 125 15.09 11.60 3.65
N ASP A 126 14.93 12.91 3.85
CA ASP A 126 15.88 13.91 3.37
C ASP A 126 16.73 14.46 4.54
N PRO A 127 17.89 13.82 4.84
CA PRO A 127 18.78 14.29 5.88
C PRO A 127 19.50 15.59 5.50
N VAL A 128 19.53 15.95 4.21
CA VAL A 128 20.28 17.12 3.71
C VAL A 128 19.54 18.41 4.05
N HIS A 129 18.23 18.46 3.85
CA HIS A 129 17.41 19.65 4.12
C HIS A 129 16.70 19.59 5.49
N ARG A 130 17.35 18.98 6.49
CA ARG A 130 16.81 18.91 7.85
C ARG A 130 16.90 20.23 8.59
N SER A 131 15.97 20.43 9.52
CA SER A 131 16.09 21.43 10.57
C SER A 131 16.76 20.83 11.81
N GLU A 132 17.00 21.65 12.84
CA GLU A 132 17.53 21.18 14.13
C GLU A 132 16.63 20.12 14.80
N ARG A 133 15.32 20.13 14.53
CA ARG A 133 14.32 19.33 15.27
C ARG A 133 13.43 18.46 14.39
N ALA A 134 13.58 18.56 13.08
CA ALA A 134 12.75 17.83 12.13
C ALA A 134 13.50 17.49 10.85
N ILE A 135 13.20 16.32 10.29
CA ILE A 135 13.70 15.82 9.01
C ILE A 135 12.53 15.64 8.07
N ASN A 136 12.68 16.02 6.81
CA ASN A 136 11.62 15.83 5.83
C ASN A 136 11.51 14.36 5.46
N VAL A 137 10.28 13.87 5.39
CA VAL A 137 9.98 12.49 5.02
C VAL A 137 8.83 12.43 4.05
N SER A 138 8.86 11.46 3.14
CA SER A 138 7.72 11.14 2.30
C SER A 138 7.36 9.67 2.46
N GLY A 139 6.09 9.35 2.20
CA GLY A 139 5.60 7.99 2.30
C GLY A 139 4.37 7.74 1.47
N THR A 140 4.04 6.47 1.31
CA THR A 140 2.84 6.01 0.62
C THR A 140 2.03 5.17 1.58
N LEU A 141 0.74 5.52 1.73
CA LEU A 141 -0.25 4.67 2.40
C LEU A 141 -1.12 4.02 1.33
N THR A 142 -1.19 2.70 1.37
CA THR A 142 -2.13 1.92 0.58
C THR A 142 -3.26 1.46 1.48
N LEU A 143 -4.50 1.71 1.06
CA LEU A 143 -5.71 1.16 1.65
C LEU A 143 -6.34 0.19 0.66
N ALA A 144 -6.58 -1.04 1.08
CA ALA A 144 -7.14 -2.07 0.22
C ALA A 144 -8.32 -2.78 0.88
N THR A 145 -9.27 -3.19 0.05
CA THR A 145 -10.30 -4.18 0.39
C THR A 145 -10.16 -5.32 -0.61
N THR A 146 -9.85 -6.53 -0.13
CA THR A 146 -9.36 -7.64 -0.97
C THR A 146 -9.82 -9.00 -0.47
N LEU A 147 -10.05 -9.92 -1.38
CA LEU A 147 -10.27 -11.35 -1.07
C LEU A 147 -8.96 -12.17 -1.07
N MET A 148 -7.86 -11.64 -1.61
CA MET A 148 -6.62 -12.40 -1.86
C MET A 148 -5.39 -11.86 -1.10
N GLY A 149 -5.57 -10.88 -0.22
CA GLY A 149 -4.48 -10.19 0.48
C GLY A 149 -3.93 -8.97 -0.27
N LEU A 150 -2.93 -8.30 0.31
CA LEU A 150 -2.31 -7.08 -0.22
C LEU A 150 -0.81 -7.30 -0.46
N ASN A 151 -0.44 -7.42 -1.74
CA ASN A 151 0.94 -7.52 -2.19
C ASN A 151 1.27 -6.30 -3.06
N SER A 152 1.15 -5.09 -2.50
CA SER A 152 1.41 -3.86 -3.24
C SER A 152 2.81 -3.34 -2.94
N GLN A 153 3.64 -3.17 -3.96
CA GLN A 153 4.83 -2.32 -3.87
C GLN A 153 4.40 -0.85 -3.66
N PRO A 154 5.24 -0.01 -3.03
CA PRO A 154 4.92 1.39 -2.82
C PRO A 154 4.73 2.11 -4.16
N ASN A 155 3.49 2.51 -4.45
CA ASN A 155 3.19 3.31 -5.63
C ASN A 155 3.67 4.76 -5.41
N ILE A 156 4.30 5.33 -6.44
CA ILE A 156 4.90 6.69 -6.40
C ILE A 156 3.87 7.76 -6.80
N HIS A 157 2.65 7.35 -7.19
CA HIS A 157 1.57 8.25 -7.61
C HIS A 157 0.29 7.96 -6.83
N PRO A 158 -0.50 9.01 -6.48
CA PRO A 158 -1.82 8.78 -5.91
C PRO A 158 -2.71 8.15 -6.97
N HIS A 159 -3.41 7.09 -6.60
CA HIS A 159 -4.22 6.32 -7.53
C HIS A 159 -5.41 5.69 -6.82
N PHE A 160 -6.40 5.31 -7.61
CA PHE A 160 -7.52 4.51 -7.16
C PHE A 160 -7.75 3.40 -8.20
N TYR A 161 -7.81 2.16 -7.74
CA TYR A 161 -8.02 0.98 -8.57
C TYR A 161 -9.20 0.16 -8.03
N LEU A 162 -10.04 -0.32 -8.93
CA LEU A 162 -11.19 -1.17 -8.60
C LEU A 162 -11.31 -2.28 -9.64
N SER A 163 -11.41 -3.51 -9.16
CA SER A 163 -11.72 -4.69 -9.95
C SER A 163 -12.56 -5.67 -9.11
N PRO A 164 -13.16 -6.69 -9.74
CA PRO A 164 -13.85 -7.73 -8.98
C PRO A 164 -12.92 -8.38 -7.94
N GLY A 165 -13.38 -8.44 -6.69
CA GLY A 165 -12.66 -8.97 -5.54
C GLY A 165 -11.61 -8.04 -4.92
N PHE A 166 -11.41 -6.83 -5.47
CA PHE A 166 -10.29 -5.99 -5.08
C PHE A 166 -10.53 -4.48 -5.31
N SER A 167 -10.22 -3.66 -4.30
CA SER A 167 -10.17 -2.21 -4.42
C SER A 167 -8.95 -1.68 -3.70
N GLU A 168 -8.21 -0.75 -4.30
CA GLU A 168 -7.00 -0.15 -3.74
C GLU A 168 -7.03 1.38 -3.90
N LEU A 169 -6.61 2.08 -2.84
CA LEU A 169 -6.42 3.53 -2.82
C LEU A 169 -5.01 3.83 -2.33
N GLY A 170 -4.21 4.46 -3.19
CA GLY A 170 -2.91 5.00 -2.86
C GLY A 170 -2.99 6.47 -2.44
N ILE A 171 -2.44 6.78 -1.27
CA ILE A 171 -2.32 8.13 -0.73
C ILE A 171 -0.83 8.45 -0.58
N LEU A 172 -0.40 9.54 -1.20
CA LEU A 172 0.96 10.05 -1.01
C LEU A 172 1.00 11.00 0.17
N PHE A 173 2.03 10.89 0.98
CA PHE A 173 2.27 11.72 2.14
C PHE A 173 3.58 12.48 1.98
N GLU A 174 3.51 13.79 2.27
CA GLU A 174 4.69 14.62 2.53
C GLU A 174 4.61 15.07 3.99
N GLY A 175 5.73 15.03 4.70
CA GLY A 175 5.71 15.28 6.12
C GLY A 175 7.06 15.55 6.73
N ILE A 176 7.05 15.55 8.05
CA ILE A 176 8.24 15.69 8.89
C ILE A 176 8.28 14.60 9.94
N TYR A 177 9.48 14.07 10.14
CA TYR A 177 9.86 13.22 11.26
C TYR A 177 10.47 14.06 12.37
N MET A 178 10.12 13.76 13.62
CA MET A 178 10.68 14.39 14.80
C MET A 178 10.73 13.41 15.99
N GLU A 179 11.61 13.71 16.94
CA GLU A 179 11.72 12.96 18.19
C GLU A 179 11.33 13.87 19.36
N SER A 180 10.46 13.40 20.24
CA SER A 180 10.10 14.14 21.45
C SER A 180 11.21 14.05 22.51
N ASN A 181 11.18 14.93 23.50
CA ASN A 181 12.15 14.92 24.60
C ASN A 181 12.13 13.62 25.44
N ILE A 182 11.07 12.82 25.35
CA ILE A 182 10.94 11.52 26.02
C ILE A 182 11.30 10.34 25.11
N GLY A 183 11.80 10.62 23.90
CA GLY A 183 12.26 9.61 22.94
C GLY A 183 11.16 9.02 22.05
N GLU A 184 9.95 9.58 22.06
CA GLU A 184 8.90 9.15 21.12
C GLU A 184 9.21 9.64 19.71
N ARG A 185 9.08 8.73 18.73
CA ARG A 185 9.23 9.02 17.31
C ARG A 185 7.89 9.38 16.72
N VAL A 186 7.80 10.57 16.11
CA VAL A 186 6.53 11.11 15.60
C VAL A 186 6.69 11.51 14.14
N MET A 187 5.73 11.10 13.30
CA MET A 187 5.56 11.63 11.95
C MET A 187 4.29 12.46 11.88
N CYS A 188 4.43 13.70 11.41
CA CYS A 188 3.29 14.53 11.03
C CYS A 188 3.31 14.74 9.53
N MET A 189 2.25 14.29 8.86
CA MET A 189 2.23 14.19 7.41
C MET A 189 0.91 14.71 6.83
N LEU A 190 0.98 15.28 5.63
CA LEU A 190 -0.17 15.69 4.84
C LEU A 190 -0.34 14.76 3.65
N GLY A 191 -1.52 14.14 3.58
CA GLY A 191 -1.89 13.25 2.48
C GLY A 191 -2.37 14.03 1.26
N ASN A 192 -2.11 13.46 0.08
CA ASN A 192 -2.74 13.81 -1.18
C ASN A 192 -3.20 12.53 -1.88
N SER A 193 -4.47 12.49 -2.31
CA SER A 193 -5.03 11.32 -2.99
C SER A 193 -6.12 11.71 -3.96
N MET A 194 -6.38 10.83 -4.92
CA MET A 194 -7.52 10.89 -5.81
C MET A 194 -8.65 10.05 -5.21
N LEU A 195 -9.63 10.71 -4.60
CA LEU A 195 -10.78 10.01 -4.05
C LEU A 195 -11.70 9.52 -5.19
N PRO A 196 -12.27 8.31 -5.08
CA PRO A 196 -13.26 7.86 -6.03
C PRO A 196 -14.46 8.82 -6.05
N SER A 197 -14.94 9.14 -7.26
CA SER A 197 -15.96 10.16 -7.48
C SER A 197 -17.27 9.80 -6.79
N ARG A 198 -17.80 10.73 -5.99
CA ARG A 198 -19.09 10.61 -5.30
C ARG A 198 -20.12 11.44 -6.04
N HIS A 199 -21.32 10.91 -6.23
CA HIS A 199 -22.40 11.71 -6.81
C HIS A 199 -22.96 12.65 -5.73
N PRO A 200 -22.99 13.98 -5.95
CA PRO A 200 -23.24 14.96 -4.90
C PRO A 200 -24.65 14.87 -4.26
N ASN A 201 -25.62 14.30 -4.97
CA ASN A 201 -27.01 14.19 -4.53
C ASN A 201 -27.45 12.76 -4.20
N SER A 202 -26.52 11.81 -4.15
CA SER A 202 -26.84 10.41 -3.88
C SER A 202 -26.58 10.04 -2.42
N THR A 203 -27.54 9.33 -1.82
CA THR A 203 -27.37 8.63 -0.54
C THR A 203 -26.41 7.43 -0.63
N ASN A 204 -26.17 6.90 -1.84
CA ASN A 204 -25.14 5.89 -2.11
C ASN A 204 -23.98 6.53 -2.88
N PRO A 205 -22.80 6.75 -2.26
CA PRO A 205 -21.67 7.40 -2.93
C PRO A 205 -21.18 6.66 -4.18
N TRP A 206 -21.57 5.38 -4.34
CA TRP A 206 -21.15 4.47 -5.39
C TRP A 206 -22.29 4.01 -6.31
N GLU A 207 -23.34 4.81 -6.52
CA GLU A 207 -24.46 4.46 -7.43
C GLU A 207 -24.01 4.00 -8.83
N TRP A 208 -22.94 4.58 -9.36
CA TRP A 208 -22.39 4.21 -10.66
C TRP A 208 -21.96 2.73 -10.72
N MET A 209 -21.69 2.11 -9.56
CA MET A 209 -21.31 0.70 -9.44
C MET A 209 -22.46 -0.25 -9.73
N ASN A 210 -23.71 0.21 -9.59
CA ASN A 210 -24.90 -0.62 -9.86
C ASN A 210 -24.93 -1.13 -11.31
N ARG A 211 -24.30 -0.42 -12.26
CA ARG A 211 -24.17 -0.88 -13.66
C ARG A 211 -23.30 -2.12 -13.83
N PHE A 212 -22.47 -2.43 -12.84
CA PHE A 212 -21.58 -3.58 -12.83
C PHE A 212 -22.09 -4.71 -11.96
N LEU A 213 -23.15 -4.48 -11.18
CA LEU A 213 -23.83 -5.53 -10.41
C LEU A 213 -24.96 -6.12 -11.27
N PRO A 214 -25.20 -7.44 -11.21
CA PRO A 214 -26.38 -8.01 -11.86
C PRO A 214 -27.63 -7.38 -11.25
N GLU A 215 -28.62 -7.04 -12.08
CA GLU A 215 -29.92 -6.56 -11.62
C GLU A 215 -30.54 -7.63 -10.71
N GLY A 216 -30.56 -7.36 -9.40
CA GLY A 216 -31.39 -8.11 -8.47
C GLY A 216 -32.87 -7.80 -8.74
N PRO A 217 -33.80 -8.73 -8.47
CA PRO A 217 -35.21 -8.48 -8.71
C PRO A 217 -35.66 -7.24 -7.95
N GLU A 218 -36.31 -6.33 -8.69
CA GLU A 218 -36.88 -5.08 -8.24
C GLU A 218 -37.66 -5.26 -6.93
N SER A 219 -37.02 -4.99 -5.78
CA SER A 219 -37.72 -4.96 -4.50
C SER A 219 -38.50 -3.66 -4.45
N THR A 220 -39.77 -3.74 -4.83
CA THR A 220 -40.76 -2.68 -4.68
C THR A 220 -40.80 -2.24 -3.21
N PHE A 221 -40.08 -1.17 -2.87
CA PHE A 221 -40.18 -0.56 -1.55
C PHE A 221 -41.46 0.26 -1.51
N SER A 222 -42.54 -0.37 -1.06
CA SER A 222 -43.79 0.33 -0.74
C SER A 222 -43.60 1.00 0.63
N PRO A 223 -43.64 2.34 0.74
CA PRO A 223 -43.58 2.99 2.04
C PRO A 223 -44.91 2.75 2.77
N SER A 224 -44.88 1.99 3.86
CA SER A 224 -46.01 1.94 4.80
C SER A 224 -46.31 3.33 5.35
N PRO A 225 -47.59 3.70 5.52
CA PRO A 225 -47.95 5.01 6.03
C PRO A 225 -47.64 5.11 7.52
N VAL A 226 -47.00 6.22 7.89
CA VAL A 226 -46.77 6.64 9.27
C VAL A 226 -48.13 6.88 9.93
N ARG A 227 -48.33 6.30 11.12
CA ARG A 227 -49.41 6.65 12.04
C ARG A 227 -48.80 7.35 13.25
#